data_AF-A0A535DIB7-F1
#
_entry.id   AF-A0A535DIB7-F1
#
_cell.length_a   1.000
_cell.length_b   1.000
_cell.length_c   1.000
_cell.angle_alpha   90.00
_cell.angle_beta   90.00
_cell.angle_gamma   90.00
#
_symmetry.space_group_name_H-M   'P 1'
#
loop_
_entity.id
_entity.type
_entity.pdbx_description
1 polymer ?
#
loop_
_entity_poly.entity_id
_entity_poly.type
_entity_poly.pdbx_seq_one_letter_code
_entity_poly.pdbx_strand_id
1 'polypeptide(L)'
;MPRFTFTPLREDDLDLARRWLLEPHVRRWWNDDPRERDYPQGTLDEWMAAVRGEDPTDMFIIQMDSRPIGVIQSYRVASYPDYVQEVGELREPAFSLDLFIGEPDLIGKAVGPDPVVREDRLSLLEGVPGGGHDRS
;
A
#
# COMPACT_ATOMS: atom_id res chain seq x y z
N MET A 1 -4.65 -20.26 -12.84
CA MET A 1 -4.53 -18.82 -12.48
C MET A 1 -3.93 -18.77 -11.10
N PRO A 2 -2.93 -17.90 -10.86
CA PRO A 2 -2.34 -17.76 -9.54
C PRO A 2 -3.39 -17.27 -8.54
N ARG A 3 -3.25 -17.68 -7.27
CA ARG A 3 -4.10 -17.22 -6.18
C ARG A 3 -3.44 -16.05 -5.47
N PHE A 4 -4.19 -14.95 -5.35
CA PHE A 4 -3.77 -13.80 -4.55
C PHE A 4 -4.42 -13.82 -3.17
N THR A 5 -3.63 -13.53 -2.15
CA THR A 5 -4.10 -13.33 -0.76
C THR A 5 -3.39 -12.15 -0.14
N PHE A 6 -4.04 -11.49 0.82
CA PHE A 6 -3.49 -10.33 1.53
C PHE A 6 -3.40 -10.67 3.01
N THR A 7 -2.20 -10.57 3.57
CA THR A 7 -1.96 -10.82 5.00
C THR A 7 -1.54 -9.53 5.68
N PRO A 8 -2.03 -9.20 6.88
CA PRO A 8 -1.59 -8.01 7.59
C PRO A 8 -0.06 -7.98 7.70
N LEU A 9 0.53 -6.82 7.36
CA LEU A 9 1.96 -6.59 7.51
C LEU A 9 2.34 -6.64 8.99
N ARG A 10 3.46 -7.27 9.31
CA ARG A 10 4.00 -7.39 10.66
C ARG A 10 5.44 -6.92 10.73
N GLU A 11 5.93 -6.74 11.95
CA GLU A 11 7.33 -6.39 12.22
C GLU A 11 8.31 -7.39 11.58
N ASP A 12 7.97 -8.67 11.57
CA ASP A 12 8.77 -9.73 10.92
C ASP A 12 8.91 -9.55 9.40
N ASP A 13 8.02 -8.78 8.75
CA ASP A 13 8.07 -8.51 7.31
C ASP A 13 8.98 -7.32 6.95
N LEU A 14 9.48 -6.57 7.94
CA LEU A 14 10.21 -5.32 7.69
C LEU A 14 11.51 -5.49 6.91
N ASP A 15 12.24 -6.57 7.12
CA ASP A 15 13.45 -6.86 6.35
C ASP A 15 13.13 -7.10 4.87
N LEU A 16 12.02 -7.80 4.60
CA LEU A 16 11.54 -8.04 3.24
C LEU A 16 11.04 -6.74 2.59
N ALA A 17 10.24 -5.97 3.31
CA ALA A 17 9.77 -4.65 2.89
C ALA A 17 10.93 -3.71 2.55
N ARG A 18 11.94 -3.63 3.43
CA ARG A 18 13.15 -2.82 3.21
C ARG A 18 13.85 -3.20 1.92
N ARG A 19 14.02 -4.50 1.66
CA ARG A 19 14.64 -4.97 0.41
C ARG A 19 13.85 -4.47 -0.79
N TRP A 20 12.53 -4.63 -0.79
CA TRP A 20 11.69 -4.17 -1.89
C TRP A 20 11.71 -2.66 -2.09
N LEU A 21 11.65 -1.87 -1.02
CA LEU A 21 11.75 -0.40 -1.10
C LEU A 21 13.08 0.06 -1.72
N LEU A 22 14.13 -0.75 -1.61
CA LEU A 22 15.43 -0.47 -2.23
C LEU A 22 15.53 -0.94 -3.69
N GLU A 23 14.59 -1.74 -4.18
CA GLU A 23 14.57 -2.15 -5.59
C GLU A 23 14.36 -0.93 -6.50
N PRO A 24 15.13 -0.79 -7.60
CA PRO A 24 15.08 0.41 -8.44
C PRO A 24 13.69 0.74 -8.98
N HIS A 25 12.88 -0.27 -9.30
CA HIS A 25 11.52 -0.09 -9.82
C HIS A 25 10.51 0.33 -8.75
N VAL A 26 10.72 -0.03 -7.48
CA VAL A 26 9.88 0.45 -6.37
C VAL A 26 10.34 1.84 -5.96
N ARG A 27 11.64 2.00 -5.67
CA ARG A 27 12.21 3.27 -5.20
C ARG A 27 11.90 4.43 -6.13
N ARG A 28 11.91 4.21 -7.45
CA ARG A 28 11.59 5.24 -8.44
C ARG A 28 10.22 5.89 -8.23
N TRP A 29 9.25 5.14 -7.71
CA TRP A 29 7.85 5.54 -7.61
C TRP A 29 7.37 5.72 -6.17
N TRP A 30 8.02 5.05 -5.21
CA TRP A 30 7.65 5.10 -3.80
C TRP A 30 8.45 6.12 -2.98
N ASN A 31 9.58 6.59 -3.51
CA ASN A 31 10.33 7.67 -2.90
C ASN A 31 9.97 8.99 -3.60
N ASP A 32 9.16 9.80 -2.92
CA ASP A 32 8.67 11.09 -3.41
C ASP A 32 9.79 12.14 -3.57
N ASP A 33 10.88 12.06 -2.78
CA ASP A 33 12.07 12.89 -2.93
C ASP A 33 13.35 12.02 -2.98
N PRO A 34 13.98 11.85 -4.16
CA PRO A 34 15.24 11.11 -4.29
C PRO A 34 16.40 11.60 -3.39
N ARG A 35 16.30 12.80 -2.81
CA ARG A 35 17.27 13.39 -1.86
C ARG A 35 16.94 13.09 -0.40
N GLU A 36 15.82 12.45 -0.13
CA GLU A 36 15.42 12.02 1.20
C GLU A 36 16.52 11.16 1.81
N ARG A 37 17.01 11.60 2.97
CA ARG A 37 18.15 10.96 3.63
C ARG A 37 17.76 9.75 4.47
N ASP A 38 16.50 9.71 4.90
CA ASP A 38 15.99 8.67 5.79
C ASP A 38 15.35 7.51 5.03
N TYR A 39 15.27 7.57 3.70
CA TYR A 39 14.73 6.49 2.90
C TYR A 39 15.66 5.26 2.90
N PRO A 40 15.16 4.03 3.12
CA PRO A 40 13.75 3.64 3.30
C PRO A 40 13.29 3.56 4.77
N GLN A 41 14.13 3.93 5.74
CA GLN A 41 13.82 3.82 7.17
C GLN A 41 12.59 4.64 7.58
N GLY A 42 12.50 5.91 7.13
CA GLY A 42 11.36 6.76 7.42
C GLY A 42 10.02 6.13 7.01
N THR A 43 9.95 5.59 5.78
CA THR A 43 8.78 4.85 5.29
C THR A 43 8.44 3.62 6.14
N LEU A 44 9.45 2.86 6.58
CA LEU A 44 9.22 1.69 7.45
C LEU A 44 8.72 2.09 8.83
N ASP A 45 9.18 3.23 9.37
CA ASP A 45 8.72 3.75 10.64
C ASP A 45 7.25 4.21 10.56
N GLU A 46 6.85 4.85 9.47
CA GLU A 46 5.45 5.19 9.16
C GLU A 46 4.58 3.92 9.06
N TRP A 47 5.04 2.89 8.35
CA TRP A 47 4.33 1.62 8.26
C TRP A 47 4.16 0.95 9.63
N MET A 48 5.16 1.08 10.52
CA MET A 48 5.04 0.54 11.87
C MET A 48 4.11 1.35 12.76
N ALA A 49 4.02 2.68 12.58
CA ALA A 49 3.00 3.49 13.23
C ALA A 49 1.60 3.02 12.81
N ALA A 50 1.39 2.77 11.52
CA ALA A 50 0.15 2.21 10.99
C ALA A 50 -0.16 0.81 11.57
N VAL A 51 0.81 -0.10 11.59
CA VAL A 51 0.66 -1.45 12.19
C VAL A 51 0.34 -1.39 13.69
N ARG A 52 0.80 -0.37 14.41
CA ARG A 52 0.50 -0.11 15.83
C ARG A 52 -0.86 0.58 16.04
N GLY A 53 -1.52 1.03 14.98
CA GLY A 53 -2.78 1.77 15.02
C GLY A 53 -2.62 3.24 15.40
N GLU A 54 -1.42 3.79 15.28
CA GLU A 54 -1.10 5.20 15.50
C GLU A 54 -1.41 6.05 14.26
N ASP A 55 -1.48 5.40 13.09
CA ASP A 55 -1.90 5.97 11.82
C ASP A 55 -3.08 5.14 11.24
N PRO A 56 -4.14 5.78 10.70
CA PRO A 56 -5.35 5.09 10.22
C PRO A 56 -5.19 4.46 8.83
N THR A 57 -4.01 3.91 8.54
CA THR A 57 -3.70 3.14 7.32
C THR A 57 -3.62 1.66 7.64
N ASP A 58 -4.32 0.85 6.86
CA ASP A 58 -4.19 -0.61 6.91
C ASP A 58 -3.06 -1.06 5.97
N MET A 59 -2.11 -1.86 6.47
CA MET A 59 -0.94 -2.35 5.73
C MET A 59 -1.01 -3.87 5.52
N PHE A 60 -0.78 -4.35 4.29
CA PHE A 60 -0.78 -5.77 3.96
C PHE A 60 0.37 -6.19 3.05
N ILE A 61 0.84 -7.43 3.24
CA ILE A 61 1.68 -8.15 2.28
C ILE A 61 0.78 -8.83 1.25
N ILE A 62 1.07 -8.57 -0.03
CA ILE A 62 0.46 -9.28 -1.17
C ILE A 62 1.18 -10.61 -1.33
N GLN A 63 0.43 -11.71 -1.35
CA GLN A 63 0.96 -13.04 -1.66
C GLN A 63 0.38 -13.59 -2.96
N MET A 64 1.23 -14.23 -3.76
CA MET A 64 0.88 -14.98 -4.96
C MET A 64 1.28 -16.44 -4.78
N ASP A 65 0.31 -17.34 -4.70
CA ASP A 65 0.52 -18.76 -4.43
C ASP A 65 1.41 -19.00 -3.17
N SER A 66 1.19 -18.20 -2.12
CA SER A 66 1.94 -18.17 -0.85
C SER A 66 3.34 -17.56 -0.91
N ARG A 67 3.81 -17.10 -2.09
CA ARG A 67 5.02 -16.28 -2.20
C ARG A 67 4.65 -14.83 -1.88
N PRO A 68 5.30 -14.16 -0.91
CA PRO A 68 5.15 -12.72 -0.74
C PRO A 68 5.76 -11.99 -1.95
N ILE A 69 5.02 -11.05 -2.53
CA ILE A 69 5.39 -10.41 -3.80
C ILE A 69 5.38 -8.88 -3.76
N GLY A 70 4.77 -8.26 -2.76
CA GLY A 70 4.60 -6.82 -2.70
C GLY A 70 3.82 -6.36 -1.49
N VAL A 71 3.52 -5.08 -1.45
CA VAL A 71 2.78 -4.41 -0.36
C VAL A 71 1.58 -3.69 -0.95
N ILE A 72 0.48 -3.68 -0.21
CA ILE A 72 -0.67 -2.81 -0.45
C ILE A 72 -1.03 -2.11 0.86
N GLN A 73 -1.26 -0.81 0.77
CA GLN A 73 -1.80 0.02 1.85
C GLN A 73 -3.17 0.54 1.47
N SER A 74 -4.04 0.70 2.46
CA SER A 74 -5.35 1.30 2.27
C SER A 74 -5.72 2.22 3.41
N TYR A 75 -6.28 3.38 3.10
CA TYR A 75 -6.81 4.29 4.12
C TYR A 75 -8.08 4.98 3.64
N ARG A 76 -8.95 5.38 4.59
CA ARG A 76 -10.10 6.22 4.27
C ARG A 76 -9.62 7.60 3.91
N VAL A 77 -10.04 8.14 2.77
CA VAL A 77 -9.64 9.49 2.34
C VAL A 77 -10.01 10.54 3.40
N ALA A 78 -11.18 10.37 4.04
CA ALA A 78 -11.64 11.25 5.10
C ALA A 78 -10.75 11.26 6.37
N SER A 79 -9.87 10.28 6.55
CA SER A 79 -8.92 10.24 7.68
C SER A 79 -7.74 11.20 7.51
N TYR A 80 -7.54 11.76 6.30
CA TYR A 80 -6.47 12.70 5.99
C TYR A 80 -7.04 14.02 5.46
N PRO A 81 -7.41 14.97 6.36
CA PRO A 81 -8.07 16.22 5.97
C PRO A 81 -7.28 17.07 4.97
N ASP A 82 -5.95 17.05 5.05
CA ASP A 82 -5.09 17.77 4.11
C ASP A 82 -5.21 17.19 2.69
N TYR A 83 -5.24 15.86 2.56
CA TYR A 83 -5.47 15.20 1.27
C TYR A 83 -6.88 15.47 0.72
N VAL A 84 -7.90 15.54 1.58
CA VAL A 84 -9.26 15.93 1.19
C VAL A 84 -9.29 17.33 0.56
N GLN A 85 -8.48 18.27 1.06
CA GLN A 85 -8.40 19.62 0.47
C GLN A 85 -7.79 19.60 -0.94
N GLU A 86 -6.89 18.67 -1.22
CA GLU A 86 -6.27 18.52 -2.54
C GLU A 86 -7.19 17.85 -3.56
N VAL A 87 -7.94 16.81 -3.16
CA VAL A 87 -8.82 16.06 -4.06
C VAL A 87 -10.23 16.64 -4.19
N GLY A 88 -10.62 17.54 -3.28
CA GLY A 88 -11.94 18.13 -3.21
C GLY A 88 -12.96 17.26 -2.46
N GLU A 89 -14.15 17.82 -2.20
CA GLU A 89 -15.21 17.08 -1.49
C GLU A 89 -15.66 15.85 -2.30
N LEU A 90 -15.51 14.68 -1.68
CA LEU A 90 -16.00 13.42 -2.24
C LEU A 90 -17.49 13.26 -1.96
N ARG A 91 -18.25 12.83 -2.97
CA ARG A 91 -19.70 12.64 -2.86
C ARG A 91 -20.08 11.41 -2.04
N GLU A 92 -19.15 10.46 -1.89
CA GLU A 92 -19.32 9.20 -1.17
C GLU A 92 -18.04 8.87 -0.39
N PRO A 93 -18.10 8.06 0.69
CA PRO A 93 -16.90 7.58 1.38
C PRO A 93 -15.96 6.84 0.42
N ALA A 94 -14.70 7.24 0.39
CA ALA A 94 -13.69 6.63 -0.47
C ALA A 94 -12.49 6.12 0.34
N PHE A 95 -11.79 5.15 -0.27
CA PHE A 95 -10.51 4.67 0.20
C PHE A 95 -9.43 5.00 -0.84
N SER A 96 -8.26 5.38 -0.36
CA SER A 96 -7.04 5.37 -1.17
C SER A 96 -6.42 3.98 -1.09
N LEU A 97 -5.88 3.51 -2.21
CA LEU A 97 -5.05 2.32 -2.27
C LEU A 97 -3.71 2.69 -2.92
N ASP A 98 -2.61 2.32 -2.27
CA ASP A 98 -1.29 2.38 -2.88
C ASP A 98 -0.66 1.00 -2.78
N LEU A 99 -0.04 0.53 -3.85
CA LEU A 99 0.56 -0.81 -3.89
C LEU A 99 1.79 -0.85 -4.79
N PHE A 100 2.69 -1.78 -4.51
CA PHE A 100 3.78 -2.12 -5.41
C PHE A 100 4.06 -3.62 -5.43
N ILE A 101 4.66 -4.09 -6.53
CA ILE A 101 5.26 -5.42 -6.62
C ILE A 101 6.76 -5.28 -6.39
N GLY A 102 7.25 -5.93 -5.33
CA GLY A 102 8.66 -5.86 -4.94
C GLY A 102 9.54 -6.86 -5.68
N GLU A 103 8.98 -7.98 -6.15
CA GLU A 103 9.74 -9.03 -6.84
C GLU A 103 10.08 -8.64 -8.29
N PRO A 104 11.37 -8.44 -8.63
CA PRO A 104 11.78 -7.97 -9.97
C PRO A 104 11.38 -8.94 -11.09
N ASP A 105 11.35 -10.25 -10.81
CA ASP A 105 10.96 -11.26 -11.79
C ASP A 105 9.47 -11.24 -12.13
N LEU A 106 8.65 -10.46 -11.42
CA LEU A 106 7.21 -10.31 -11.68
C LEU A 106 6.86 -9.00 -12.39
N ILE A 107 7.83 -8.08 -12.53
CA ILE A 107 7.62 -6.80 -13.22
C ILE A 107 7.42 -7.02 -14.72
N GLY A 108 6.41 -6.34 -15.30
CA GLY A 108 6.07 -6.45 -16.71
C GLY A 108 5.42 -7.78 -17.11
N LYS A 109 5.11 -8.65 -16.14
CA LYS A 109 4.35 -9.89 -16.36
C LYS A 109 2.89 -9.65 -15.99
N ALA A 110 1.97 -10.10 -16.84
CA ALA A 110 0.56 -10.19 -16.47
C ALA A 110 0.42 -11.31 -15.41
N VAL A 111 0.49 -10.94 -14.14
CA VAL A 111 0.38 -11.88 -13.02
C VAL A 111 -1.07 -12.13 -12.58
N GLY A 112 -2.06 -11.44 -13.16
CA GLY A 112 -3.50 -11.66 -12.93
C GLY A 112 -4.31 -11.65 -14.24
N PRO A 113 -5.60 -12.04 -14.21
CA PRO A 113 -6.51 -11.64 -15.29
C PRO A 113 -6.62 -10.12 -15.23
N ASP A 114 -6.48 -9.43 -16.37
CA ASP A 114 -6.49 -7.96 -16.50
C ASP A 114 -7.30 -7.25 -15.40
N PRO A 115 -6.64 -6.39 -14.61
CA PRO A 115 -6.38 -5.05 -15.09
C PRO A 115 -4.91 -4.65 -15.00
N VAL A 116 -4.53 -3.80 -15.95
CA VAL A 116 -3.32 -2.99 -16.01
C VAL A 116 -2.87 -2.50 -14.62
N VAL A 117 -1.73 -3.01 -14.12
CA VAL A 117 -0.83 -2.22 -13.28
C VAL A 117 0.34 -1.83 -14.17
N ARG A 118 0.08 -0.84 -15.04
CA ARG A 118 1.13 0.06 -15.52
C ARG A 118 1.10 1.24 -14.58
N GLU A 119 2.19 1.42 -13.85
CA GLU A 119 2.76 2.73 -13.53
C GLU A 119 1.72 3.83 -13.29
N ASP A 120 0.84 3.65 -12.30
CA ASP A 120 -0.12 4.66 -11.86
C ASP A 120 -0.59 4.34 -10.44
N ARG A 121 -0.67 5.37 -9.61
CA ARG A 121 -1.31 5.37 -8.30
C ARG A 121 -2.79 5.00 -8.49
N LEU A 122 -3.17 3.77 -8.16
CA LEU A 122 -4.55 3.29 -8.31
C LEU A 122 -5.42 3.80 -7.15
N SER A 123 -5.98 5.00 -7.31
CA SER A 123 -7.13 5.43 -6.50
C SER A 123 -8.37 4.63 -6.92
N LEU A 124 -8.60 3.46 -6.31
CA LEU A 124 -9.82 2.66 -6.52
C LEU A 124 -10.95 3.22 -5.64
N LEU A 125 -11.89 3.92 -6.27
CA LEU A 125 -13.13 4.40 -5.66
C LEU A 125 -14.18 3.29 -5.65
N GLU A 126 -14.15 2.36 -4.69
CA GLU A 126 -15.31 1.52 -4.41
C GLU A 126 -15.55 1.33 -2.90
N GLY A 127 -16.80 1.56 -2.49
CA GLY A 127 -17.25 1.50 -1.11
C GLY A 127 -17.30 0.07 -0.58
N VAL A 128 -16.52 -0.18 0.48
CA VAL A 128 -16.65 -1.39 1.31
C VAL A 128 -17.58 -1.08 2.49
N PRO A 129 -18.61 -1.90 2.79
CA PRO A 129 -19.47 -1.68 3.93
C PRO A 129 -18.66 -1.79 5.22
N GLY A 130 -18.61 -0.69 5.98
CA GLY A 130 -17.91 -0.62 7.25
C GLY A 130 -18.44 -1.66 8.24
N GLY A 131 -17.58 -2.60 8.63
CA GLY A 131 -17.77 -3.38 9.84
C GLY A 131 -17.74 -2.43 11.03
N GLY A 132 -18.84 -2.39 11.77
CA GLY A 132 -18.99 -1.54 12.95
C GLY A 132 -17.93 -1.85 13.99
N HIS A 133 -17.24 -0.80 14.45
CA HIS A 133 -16.68 -0.77 15.79
C HIS A 133 -17.54 0.20 16.58
N ASP A 134 -18.52 -0.36 17.26
CA ASP A 134 -19.18 0.25 18.40
C ASP A 134 -18.16 0.26 19.55
N ARG A 135 -17.82 1.45 20.03
CA ARG A 135 -17.23 1.62 21.35
C ARG A 135 -18.05 2.67 22.09
N SER A 136 -18.73 2.19 23.11
CA SER A 136 -19.41 2.93 24.17
C SER A 136 -18.47 3.81 24.97
#